data_AF-A0A969VIJ5-F1
#
_entry.id   AF-A0A969VIJ5-F1
#
_cell.length_a   1.000
_cell.length_b   1.000
_cell.length_c   1.000
_cell.angle_alpha   90.00
_cell.angle_beta   90.00
_cell.angle_gamma   90.00
#
_symmetry.space_group_name_H-M   'P 1'
#
loop_
_entity.id
_entity.type
_entity.pdbx_description
1 polymer ?
#
loop_
_entity_poly.entity_id
_entity_poly.type
_entity_poly.pdbx_seq_one_letter_code
_entity_poly.pdbx_strand_id
1 'polypeptide(L)'
;MNELTGEPSQGLLRSLKNYAPAERKADAIVEIEDLVKSGKSLRAAVEEVAYRTGLGERSLFTYLARTKGVPREEWEDALTRKKPAPRPRESCHSEALKRFIDLCRTGRNVTDCYRQLMAEAEENGWTPIPSERTMRRKLDAEVSWSDRWAARRAASRNARVR
;
A
#
# COMPACT_ATOMS: atom_id res chain seq x y z
N MET A 1 -30.28 7.87 16.88
CA MET A 1 -29.69 6.72 16.16
C MET A 1 -28.37 7.20 15.61
N ASN A 2 -27.27 6.64 16.11
CA ASN A 2 -25.91 7.16 16.00
C ASN A 2 -25.34 6.91 14.60
N GLU A 3 -24.87 7.96 13.95
CA GLU A 3 -24.24 7.93 12.63
C GLU A 3 -22.91 7.16 12.71
N LEU A 4 -22.70 6.26 11.74
CA LEU A 4 -21.46 5.53 11.51
C LEU A 4 -20.39 6.49 10.96
N THR A 5 -19.83 7.34 11.81
CA THR A 5 -18.56 8.01 11.51
C THR A 5 -17.43 6.99 11.70
N GLY A 6 -17.12 6.27 10.62
CA GLY A 6 -15.93 5.45 10.54
C GLY A 6 -14.69 6.33 10.59
N GLU A 7 -14.21 6.65 11.79
CA GLU A 7 -12.95 7.37 11.97
C GLU A 7 -11.82 6.58 11.28
N PRO A 8 -11.11 7.19 10.31
CA PRO A 8 -10.06 6.50 9.61
C PRO A 8 -8.92 6.19 10.59
N SER A 9 -8.58 4.90 10.67
CA SER A 9 -7.56 4.36 11.56
C SER A 9 -6.25 5.17 11.50
N GLN A 10 -5.65 5.48 12.64
CA GLN A 10 -4.48 6.39 12.76
C GLN A 10 -3.28 6.06 11.85
N GLY A 11 -3.16 4.84 11.34
CA GLY A 11 -2.17 4.46 10.33
C GLY A 11 -2.38 5.11 8.95
N LEU A 12 -3.62 5.38 8.56
CA LEU A 12 -3.96 6.09 7.31
C LEU A 12 -3.59 7.58 7.41
N LEU A 13 -3.81 8.18 8.58
CA LEU A 13 -3.50 9.59 8.86
C LEU A 13 -2.00 9.88 8.81
N ARG A 14 -1.13 8.91 9.15
CA ARG A 14 0.33 9.07 9.06
C ARG A 14 0.85 9.13 7.62
N SER A 15 0.13 8.53 6.68
CA SER A 15 0.41 8.63 5.23
C SER A 15 -0.39 9.73 4.52
N LEU A 16 -1.17 10.54 5.23
CA LEU A 16 -1.84 11.71 4.64
C LEU A 16 -1.14 13.02 5.01
N LYS A 17 -0.27 13.00 6.03
CA LYS A 17 0.35 14.20 6.62
C LYS A 17 1.28 15.02 5.72
N ASN A 18 1.71 14.50 4.55
CA ASN A 18 2.67 15.21 3.68
C ASN A 18 2.18 15.40 2.23
N TYR A 19 0.88 15.23 1.95
CA TYR A 19 0.37 15.31 0.58
C TYR A 19 -0.62 16.45 0.44
N ALA A 20 -0.25 17.46 -0.36
CA ALA A 20 -1.22 18.46 -0.79
C ALA A 20 -2.32 17.82 -1.66
N PRO A 21 -3.59 18.21 -1.47
CA PRO A 21 -4.68 17.90 -2.40
C PRO A 21 -4.35 18.31 -3.84
N ALA A 22 -5.03 17.71 -4.83
CA ALA A 22 -4.82 18.03 -6.25
C ALA A 22 -5.12 19.51 -6.55
N GLU A 23 -6.22 20.03 -5.99
CA GLU A 23 -6.62 21.44 -6.03
C GLU A 23 -5.48 22.38 -5.60
N ARG A 24 -4.93 22.18 -4.39
CA ARG A 24 -3.80 22.99 -3.88
C ARG A 24 -2.56 22.96 -4.79
N LYS A 25 -2.34 21.87 -5.54
CA LYS A 25 -1.24 21.81 -6.52
C LYS A 25 -1.59 22.59 -7.78
N ALA A 26 -2.84 22.52 -8.24
CA ALA A 26 -3.32 23.28 -9.38
C ALA A 26 -3.23 24.78 -9.09
N ASP A 27 -3.66 25.22 -7.91
CA ASP A 27 -3.55 26.62 -7.46
C ASP A 27 -2.09 27.10 -7.45
N ALA A 28 -1.16 26.28 -6.95
CA ALA A 28 0.25 26.60 -6.96
C ALA A 28 0.81 26.75 -8.39
N ILE A 29 0.32 25.96 -9.35
CA ILE A 29 0.72 26.09 -10.76
C ILE A 29 0.17 27.39 -11.36
N VAL A 30 -1.08 27.75 -11.06
CA VAL A 30 -1.68 29.03 -11.51
C VAL A 30 -0.85 30.20 -11.00
N GLU A 31 -0.48 30.19 -9.72
CA GLU A 31 0.35 31.24 -9.13
C GLU A 31 1.73 31.33 -9.81
N ILE A 32 2.37 30.19 -10.13
CA ILE A 32 3.62 30.17 -10.89
C ILE A 32 3.43 30.78 -12.27
N GLU A 33 2.36 30.41 -12.99
CA GLU A 33 2.08 30.95 -14.33
C GLU A 33 1.86 32.46 -14.30
N ASP A 34 1.16 32.98 -13.30
CA ASP A 34 0.91 34.41 -13.15
C ASP A 34 2.19 35.19 -12.81
N LEU A 35 3.06 34.62 -11.96
CA LEU A 35 4.38 35.18 -11.69
C LEU A 35 5.25 35.21 -12.96
N VAL A 36 5.23 34.14 -13.76
CA VAL A 36 5.96 34.09 -15.04
C VAL A 36 5.40 35.11 -16.04
N LYS A 37 4.07 35.24 -16.15
CA LYS A 37 3.43 36.26 -16.99
C LYS A 37 3.80 37.67 -16.56
N SER A 38 4.01 37.90 -15.26
CA SER A 38 4.49 39.20 -14.74
C SER A 38 5.98 39.47 -15.01
N GLY A 39 6.70 38.56 -15.67
CA GLY A 39 8.09 38.73 -16.09
C GLY A 39 9.13 38.09 -15.19
N LYS A 40 8.73 37.34 -14.15
CA LYS A 40 9.69 36.54 -13.36
C LYS A 40 10.17 35.34 -14.14
N SER A 41 11.41 34.92 -13.90
CA SER A 41 11.90 33.64 -14.41
C SER A 41 11.13 32.49 -13.76
N LEU A 42 10.93 31.40 -14.50
CA LEU A 42 10.24 30.21 -13.97
C LEU A 42 10.85 29.71 -12.65
N ARG A 43 12.18 29.76 -12.53
CA ARG A 43 12.88 29.30 -11.33
C ARG A 43 12.60 30.20 -10.13
N ALA A 44 12.60 31.52 -10.31
CA ALA A 44 12.25 32.45 -9.25
C ALA A 44 10.77 32.34 -8.84
N ALA A 45 9.87 32.13 -9.81
CA ALA A 45 8.45 31.90 -9.53
C ALA A 45 8.23 30.61 -8.71
N VAL A 46 8.89 29.51 -9.07
CA VAL A 46 8.82 28.24 -8.33
C VAL A 46 9.36 28.37 -6.91
N GLU A 47 10.49 29.05 -6.72
CA GLU A 47 11.08 29.29 -5.40
C GLU A 47 10.13 30.10 -4.50
N GLU A 48 9.52 31.15 -5.04
CA GLU A 48 8.57 32.00 -4.32
C GLU A 48 7.29 31.25 -3.93
N VAL A 49 6.72 30.47 -4.84
CA VAL A 49 5.54 29.66 -4.57
C VAL A 49 5.85 28.51 -3.62
N ALA A 50 7.03 27.89 -3.72
CA ALA A 50 7.49 26.86 -2.78
C ALA A 50 7.56 27.42 -1.35
N TYR A 51 8.14 28.61 -1.19
CA TYR A 51 8.23 29.30 0.09
C TYR A 51 6.85 29.60 0.70
N ARG A 52 5.93 30.15 -0.10
CA ARG A 52 4.56 30.51 0.35
C ARG A 52 3.70 29.30 0.69
N THR A 53 3.75 28.27 -0.16
CA THR A 53 2.84 27.12 -0.06
C THR A 53 3.40 25.99 0.80
N GLY A 54 4.71 26.00 1.10
CA GLY A 54 5.40 24.89 1.77
C GLY A 54 5.55 23.64 0.89
N LEU A 55 5.22 23.73 -0.40
CA LEU A 55 5.45 22.65 -1.36
C LEU A 55 6.92 22.64 -1.79
N GLY A 56 7.52 21.46 -1.89
CA GLY A 56 8.90 21.36 -2.37
C GLY A 56 9.03 21.78 -3.83
N GLU A 57 10.07 22.57 -4.16
CA GLU A 57 10.35 23.03 -5.54
C GLU A 57 10.36 21.89 -6.55
N ARG A 58 11.00 20.76 -6.21
CA ARG A 58 11.05 19.58 -7.09
C ARG A 58 9.67 19.02 -7.40
N SER A 59 8.75 19.07 -6.44
CA SER A 59 7.36 18.66 -6.62
C SER A 59 6.64 19.63 -7.56
N LEU A 60 6.85 20.94 -7.40
CA LEU A 60 6.26 21.96 -8.28
C LEU A 60 6.73 21.80 -9.73
N PHE A 61 8.04 21.56 -9.96
CA PHE A 61 8.54 21.22 -11.31
C PHE A 61 7.90 19.96 -11.89
N THR A 62 7.68 18.94 -11.05
CA THR A 62 6.99 17.71 -11.46
C THR A 62 5.53 18.00 -11.83
N TYR A 63 4.85 18.87 -11.08
CA TYR A 63 3.47 19.25 -11.33
C TYR A 63 3.33 20.04 -12.63
N LEU A 64 4.20 21.03 -12.85
CA LEU A 64 4.28 21.78 -14.12
C LEU A 64 4.49 20.85 -15.33
N ALA A 65 5.34 19.83 -15.17
CA ALA A 65 5.56 18.85 -16.24
C ALA A 65 4.31 17.99 -16.51
N ARG A 66 3.51 17.68 -15.48
CA ARG A 66 2.27 16.89 -15.61
C ARG A 66 1.11 17.68 -16.19
N THR A 67 1.07 19.00 -16.00
CA THR A 67 0.02 19.87 -16.53
C THR A 67 0.36 20.49 -17.89
N LYS A 68 1.61 20.38 -18.33
CA LYS A 68 2.05 20.89 -19.64
C LYS A 68 1.24 20.27 -20.78
N GLY A 69 0.48 21.09 -21.49
CA GLY A 69 -0.36 20.67 -22.62
C GLY A 69 -1.67 19.98 -22.22
N VAL A 70 -1.99 19.96 -20.93
CA VAL A 70 -3.29 19.47 -20.41
C VAL A 70 -4.22 20.66 -20.25
N PRO A 71 -5.49 20.59 -20.69
CA PRO A 71 -6.49 21.61 -20.41
C PRO A 71 -6.64 21.87 -18.90
N ARG A 72 -6.93 23.11 -18.50
CA ARG A 72 -6.95 23.51 -17.09
C ARG A 72 -7.99 22.73 -16.28
N GLU A 73 -9.12 22.43 -16.91
CA GLU A 73 -10.20 21.60 -16.37
C GLU A 73 -9.78 20.16 -16.03
N GLU A 74 -8.70 19.66 -16.64
CA GLU A 74 -8.17 18.31 -16.42
C GLU A 74 -6.95 18.29 -15.48
N TRP A 75 -6.49 19.44 -14.98
CA TRP A 75 -5.29 19.52 -14.15
C TRP A 75 -5.43 18.73 -12.85
N GLU A 76 -6.60 18.74 -12.22
CA GLU A 76 -6.81 17.98 -10.99
C GLU A 76 -6.63 16.48 -11.20
N ASP A 77 -7.17 15.92 -12.30
CA ASP A 77 -6.94 14.51 -12.65
C ASP A 77 -5.46 14.27 -12.96
N ALA A 78 -4.86 15.16 -13.75
CA ALA A 78 -3.45 15.11 -14.12
C ALA A 78 -2.52 15.21 -12.91
N LEU A 79 -2.92 15.84 -11.80
CA LEU A 79 -2.14 16.02 -10.56
C LEU A 79 -2.52 15.04 -9.46
N THR A 80 -3.66 14.36 -9.60
CA THR A 80 -4.11 13.33 -8.68
C THR A 80 -3.10 12.19 -8.61
N ARG A 81 -2.90 11.67 -7.39
CA ARG A 81 -2.01 10.54 -7.18
C ARG A 81 -2.74 9.28 -7.62
N LYS A 82 -2.32 8.69 -8.75
CA LYS A 82 -2.76 7.35 -9.11
C LYS A 82 -2.20 6.35 -8.09
N LYS A 83 -3.04 5.45 -7.59
CA LYS A 83 -2.56 4.33 -6.75
C LYS A 83 -1.55 3.55 -7.59
N PRO A 84 -0.40 3.14 -7.01
CA PRO A 84 0.52 2.28 -7.74
C PRO A 84 -0.25 1.08 -8.28
N ALA A 85 0.00 0.73 -9.53
CA ALA A 85 -0.59 -0.46 -10.11
C ALA A 85 -0.28 -1.66 -9.19
N PRO A 86 -1.25 -2.56 -8.96
CA PRO A 86 -0.97 -3.77 -8.20
C PRO A 86 0.18 -4.51 -8.87
N ARG A 87 1.26 -4.76 -8.12
CA ARG A 87 2.34 -5.62 -8.61
C ARG A 87 1.77 -6.99 -8.95
N PRO A 88 2.30 -7.68 -9.99
CA PRO A 88 1.90 -9.05 -10.29
C PRO A 88 1.96 -9.89 -9.01
N ARG A 89 0.87 -10.60 -8.71
CA ARG A 89 0.87 -11.53 -7.58
C ARG A 89 1.91 -12.61 -7.88
N GLU A 90 2.86 -12.81 -6.97
CA GLU A 90 3.81 -13.91 -7.09
C GLU A 90 3.01 -15.22 -7.26
N SER A 91 3.33 -15.94 -8.34
CA SER A 91 2.76 -17.24 -8.63
C SER A 91 3.10 -18.19 -7.49
N CYS A 92 2.13 -18.98 -7.07
CA CYS A 92 2.30 -19.98 -6.02
C CYS A 92 1.63 -21.26 -6.50
N HIS A 93 2.34 -22.37 -6.40
CA HIS A 93 1.78 -23.68 -6.69
C HIS A 93 0.56 -23.93 -5.80
N SER A 94 -0.56 -24.34 -6.40
CA SER A 94 -1.86 -24.47 -5.70
C SER A 94 -1.77 -25.46 -4.54
N GLU A 95 -1.16 -26.62 -4.75
CA GLU A 95 -1.01 -27.63 -3.70
C GLU A 95 -0.09 -27.19 -2.56
N ALA A 96 0.95 -26.40 -2.86
CA ALA A 96 1.82 -25.86 -1.82
C ALA A 96 1.05 -24.86 -0.94
N LEU A 97 0.20 -24.03 -1.53
CA LEU A 97 -0.64 -23.11 -0.77
C LEU A 97 -1.65 -23.84 0.12
N LYS A 98 -2.34 -24.84 -0.44
CA LYS A 98 -3.31 -25.65 0.30
C LYS A 98 -2.64 -26.34 1.48
N ARG A 99 -1.51 -27.01 1.23
CA ARG A 99 -0.74 -27.69 2.26
C ARG A 99 -0.27 -26.74 3.36
N PHE A 100 0.22 -25.56 2.98
CA PHE A 100 0.62 -24.52 3.94
C PHE A 100 -0.54 -24.05 4.84
N ILE A 101 -1.73 -23.86 4.27
CA ILE A 101 -2.93 -23.48 5.03
C ILE A 101 -3.30 -24.57 6.02
N ASP A 102 -3.27 -25.84 5.60
CA ASP A 102 -3.59 -26.97 6.45
C ASP A 102 -2.58 -27.14 7.60
N LEU A 103 -1.28 -26.96 7.33
CA LEU A 103 -0.24 -26.91 8.37
C LEU A 103 -0.50 -25.78 9.38
N CYS A 104 -0.89 -24.60 8.92
CA CYS A 104 -1.16 -23.46 9.80
C CYS A 104 -2.44 -23.62 10.64
N ARG A 105 -3.43 -24.37 10.14
CA ARG A 105 -4.70 -24.65 10.86
C ARG A 105 -4.50 -25.52 12.11
N THR A 106 -3.37 -26.20 12.25
CA THR A 106 -3.07 -26.98 13.46
C THR A 106 -2.64 -26.12 14.65
N GLY A 107 -2.66 -24.79 14.52
CA GLY A 107 -2.29 -23.84 15.58
C GLY A 107 -0.78 -23.61 15.74
N ARG A 108 0.04 -24.14 14.82
CA ARG A 108 1.50 -23.95 14.79
C ARG A 108 1.90 -22.54 14.38
N ASN A 109 3.15 -22.17 14.65
CA ASN A 109 3.71 -20.91 14.16
C ASN A 109 3.83 -20.96 12.62
N VAL A 110 3.49 -19.85 11.96
CA VAL A 110 3.56 -19.68 10.50
C VAL A 110 4.96 -19.97 9.97
N THR A 111 6.02 -19.59 10.70
CA THR A 111 7.40 -19.84 10.31
C THR A 111 7.74 -21.33 10.31
N ASP A 112 7.25 -22.10 11.29
CA ASP A 112 7.46 -23.55 11.34
C ASP A 112 6.69 -24.26 10.22
N CYS A 113 5.47 -23.80 9.93
CA CYS A 113 4.67 -24.31 8.81
C CYS A 113 5.36 -24.03 7.47
N TYR A 114 5.99 -22.87 7.33
CA TYR A 114 6.72 -22.50 6.12
C TYR A 114 7.98 -23.36 5.94
N ARG A 115 8.77 -23.56 7.01
CA ARG A 115 9.94 -24.44 6.97
C ARG A 115 9.58 -25.88 6.57
N GLN A 116 8.51 -26.41 7.15
CA GLN A 116 8.03 -27.74 6.79
C GLN A 116 7.51 -27.80 5.35
N LEU A 117 6.75 -26.78 4.92
CA LEU A 117 6.30 -26.69 3.53
C LEU A 117 7.47 -26.72 2.55
N MET A 118 8.57 -26.01 2.84
CA MET A 118 9.75 -26.00 1.97
C MET A 118 10.38 -27.38 1.84
N ALA A 119 10.45 -28.16 2.93
CA ALA A 119 10.94 -29.54 2.88
C ALA A 119 10.01 -30.44 2.05
N GLU A 120 8.70 -30.37 2.29
CA GLU A 120 7.71 -31.13 1.52
C GLU A 120 7.68 -30.70 0.03
N ALA A 121 7.93 -29.43 -0.26
CA ALA A 121 7.97 -28.92 -1.61
C ALA A 121 9.18 -29.41 -2.41
N GLU A 122 10.32 -29.58 -1.77
CA GLU A 122 11.52 -30.15 -2.37
C GLU A 122 11.26 -31.62 -2.75
N GLU A 123 10.61 -32.39 -1.88
CA GLU A 123 10.25 -33.78 -2.13
C GLU A 123 9.19 -33.95 -3.22
N ASN A 124 8.20 -33.06 -3.26
CA ASN A 124 7.06 -33.14 -4.18
C ASN A 124 7.22 -32.29 -5.46
N GLY A 125 8.34 -31.61 -5.63
CA GLY A 125 8.61 -30.73 -6.78
C GLY A 125 7.69 -29.51 -6.88
N TRP A 126 7.12 -29.04 -5.77
CA TRP A 126 6.18 -27.93 -5.80
C TRP A 126 6.90 -26.60 -6.03
N THR A 127 6.81 -26.11 -7.26
CA THR A 127 7.34 -24.80 -7.65
C THR A 127 6.31 -24.08 -8.54
N PRO A 128 6.21 -22.73 -8.47
CA PRO A 128 6.94 -21.82 -7.60
C PRO A 128 6.35 -21.68 -6.19
N ILE A 129 7.21 -21.43 -5.18
CA ILE A 129 6.80 -21.05 -3.82
C ILE A 129 7.34 -19.65 -3.52
N PRO A 130 6.47 -18.67 -3.20
CA PRO A 130 6.88 -17.31 -2.91
C PRO A 130 7.45 -17.18 -1.49
N SER A 131 8.00 -16.02 -1.15
CA SER A 131 8.57 -15.76 0.18
C SER A 131 7.58 -16.02 1.34
N GLU A 132 8.10 -16.33 2.53
CA GLU A 132 7.27 -16.52 3.74
C GLU A 132 6.31 -15.35 3.97
N ARG A 133 6.76 -14.11 3.71
CA ARG A 133 5.93 -12.91 3.86
C ARG A 133 4.75 -12.92 2.88
N THR A 134 4.97 -13.32 1.63
CA THR A 134 3.90 -13.46 0.64
C THR A 134 2.95 -14.60 1.04
N MET A 135 3.47 -15.73 1.49
CA MET A 135 2.67 -16.86 1.97
C MET A 135 1.81 -16.49 3.18
N ARG A 136 2.35 -15.71 4.12
CA ARG A 136 1.58 -15.20 5.27
C ARG A 136 0.43 -14.29 4.83
N ARG A 137 0.67 -13.41 3.86
CA ARG A 137 -0.39 -12.55 3.28
C ARG A 137 -1.47 -13.36 2.55
N LYS A 138 -1.09 -14.44 1.85
CA LYS A 138 -2.04 -15.35 1.21
C LYS A 138 -2.86 -16.09 2.28
N LEU A 139 -2.22 -16.58 3.34
CA LEU A 139 -2.91 -17.18 4.49
C LEU A 139 -3.89 -16.21 5.16
N ASP A 140 -3.51 -14.94 5.37
CA ASP A 140 -4.39 -13.91 5.94
C ASP A 140 -5.63 -13.62 5.06
N ALA A 141 -5.53 -13.84 3.75
CA ALA A 141 -6.65 -13.67 2.83
C ALA A 141 -7.61 -14.88 2.83
N GLU A 142 -7.09 -16.09 3.04
CA GLU A 142 -7.86 -17.34 3.03
C GLU A 142 -8.42 -17.72 4.40
N VAL A 143 -7.76 -17.31 5.49
CA VAL A 143 -8.10 -17.72 6.86
C VAL A 143 -8.22 -16.50 7.76
N SER A 144 -9.40 -16.33 8.37
CA SER A 144 -9.65 -15.19 9.26
C SER A 144 -8.78 -15.26 10.52
N TRP A 145 -8.58 -14.12 11.18
CA TRP A 145 -7.86 -14.08 12.46
C TRP A 145 -8.55 -14.91 13.56
N SER A 146 -9.89 -14.94 13.56
CA SER A 146 -10.68 -15.76 14.48
C SER A 146 -10.41 -17.25 14.34
N ASP A 147 -10.34 -17.75 13.11
CA ASP A 147 -10.10 -19.18 12.84
C ASP A 147 -8.72 -19.63 13.36
N ARG A 148 -7.71 -18.77 13.19
CA ARG A 148 -6.35 -19.03 13.72
C ARG A 148 -6.29 -19.00 15.23
N TRP A 149 -7.04 -18.10 15.88
CA TRP A 149 -7.09 -18.04 17.33
C TRP A 149 -7.83 -19.25 17.93
N ALA A 150 -8.94 -19.67 17.31
CA ALA A 150 -9.67 -20.87 17.71
C ALA A 150 -8.78 -22.13 17.63
N ALA A 151 -8.03 -22.28 16.53
CA ALA A 151 -7.06 -23.37 16.36
C ALA A 151 -5.99 -23.40 17.46
N ARG A 152 -5.38 -22.24 17.79
CA ARG A 152 -4.39 -22.17 18.88
C ARG A 152 -4.98 -22.54 20.24
N ARG A 153 -6.19 -22.07 20.55
CA ARG A 153 -6.87 -22.37 21.82
C ARG A 153 -7.22 -23.85 21.95
N ALA A 154 -7.63 -24.50 20.85
CA ALA A 154 -7.87 -25.94 20.82
C ALA A 154 -6.58 -26.74 21.05
N ALA A 155 -5.46 -26.33 20.43
CA ALA A 155 -4.16 -26.97 20.63
C ALA A 155 -3.69 -26.88 22.10
N SER A 156 -3.78 -25.70 22.73
CA SER A 156 -3.44 -25.53 24.16
C SER A 156 -4.36 -26.32 25.09
N ARG A 157 -5.63 -26.52 24.74
CA ARG A 157 -6.57 -27.32 25.52
C ARG A 157 -6.20 -28.80 25.49
N ASN A 158 -5.87 -29.35 24.31
CA ASN A 158 -5.43 -30.74 24.18
C ASN A 158 -4.09 -31.02 24.89
N ALA A 159 -3.19 -30.03 24.94
CA ALA A 159 -1.92 -30.17 25.66
C ALA A 159 -2.07 -30.24 27.19
N ARG A 160 -3.24 -29.88 27.75
CA ARG A 160 -3.51 -29.88 29.19
C ARG A 160 -4.28 -31.13 29.67
N VAL A 161 -4.77 -31.94 28.73
CA VAL A 161 -5.57 -33.16 28.98
C VAL A 161 -4.72 -34.42 28.78
N ARG A 162 -3.44 -34.26 28.43
CA ARG A 162 -2.44 -35.32 28.32
C ARG A 162 -1.43 -35.19 29.43
#